data_AF-A0A6M1ZRF2-F1
#
_entry.id   AF-A0A6M1ZRF2-F1
#
_cell.length_a   1.000
_cell.length_b   1.000
_cell.length_c   1.000
_cell.angle_alpha   90.00
_cell.angle_beta   90.00
_cell.angle_gamma   90.00
#
_symmetry.space_group_name_H-M   'P 1'
#
loop_
_entity.id
_entity.type
_entity.pdbx_description
1 polymer ?
#
loop_
_entity_poly.entity_id
_entity_poly.type
_entity_poly.pdbx_seq_one_letter_code
_entity_poly.pdbx_strand_id
1 'polypeptide(L)'
;MEVQVNPTFSEDDRLKINRSHHEKQMWTRFGMVVLGLWLLASPETFGYVHEPSRWSDWIAGGLLIFFGLFSMSYRYRWWIWGGCAVGIWLQFAPLGFWAKEPVIYVNDTLIGVLAIGFCVLVPFRPREFDLGPEIPPGWSYNPSSWLQRIPVVFFAVISWFIARYLASYQLHYIHEVLGSGAEKVITSMISKNFPVSDAGMGALAYSLEALMGAKGGPRRWHTMPWIVLTFGVLVVPLGLISIVLVMLQPLVVGAW
;
A
#
# COMPACT_ATOMS: atom_id res chain seq x y z
N MET A 1 -5.29 4.89 25.66
CA MET A 1 -6.11 3.66 25.50
C MET A 1 -5.22 2.49 25.87
N GLU A 2 -5.37 1.96 27.08
CA GLU A 2 -4.73 0.70 27.45
C GLU A 2 -5.33 -0.42 26.60
N VAL A 3 -4.46 -1.16 25.90
CA VAL A 3 -4.84 -2.40 25.24
C VAL A 3 -5.34 -3.33 26.34
N GLN A 4 -6.65 -3.56 26.42
CA GLN A 4 -7.24 -4.51 27.36
C GLN A 4 -6.55 -5.87 27.21
N VAL A 5 -5.71 -6.20 28.18
CA VAL A 5 -4.90 -7.41 28.22
C VAL A 5 -5.78 -8.55 28.73
N ASN A 6 -5.69 -9.73 28.14
CA ASN A 6 -6.37 -10.90 28.70
C ASN A 6 -5.78 -11.16 30.09
N PRO A 7 -6.55 -11.04 31.19
CA PRO A 7 -6.00 -11.28 32.53
C PRO A 7 -5.58 -12.74 32.74
N THR A 8 -5.87 -13.65 31.81
CA THR A 8 -5.53 -15.08 31.89
C THR A 8 -4.10 -15.42 31.51
N PHE A 9 -3.35 -14.55 30.82
CA PHE A 9 -1.97 -14.82 30.41
C PHE A 9 -0.97 -14.09 31.30
N SER A 10 -0.06 -14.84 31.92
CA SER A 10 1.09 -14.24 32.59
C SER A 10 2.00 -13.54 31.57
N GLU A 11 2.85 -12.60 32.00
CA GLU A 11 3.83 -11.96 31.10
C GLU A 11 4.71 -12.98 30.36
N ASP A 12 5.09 -14.08 31.03
CA ASP A 12 5.87 -15.16 30.43
C ASP A 12 5.12 -15.90 29.32
N ASP A 13 3.81 -16.14 29.50
CA ASP A 13 2.97 -16.76 28.47
C ASP A 13 2.86 -15.85 27.24
N ARG A 14 2.73 -14.54 27.47
CA ARG A 14 2.66 -13.55 26.38
C ARG A 14 3.96 -13.50 25.60
N LEU A 15 5.11 -13.59 26.27
CA LEU A 15 6.42 -13.64 25.63
C LEU A 15 6.59 -14.91 24.80
N LYS A 16 6.18 -16.07 25.32
CA LYS A 16 6.22 -17.35 24.60
C LYS A 16 5.33 -17.34 23.35
N ILE A 17 4.09 -16.86 23.46
CA ILE A 17 3.17 -16.73 22.33
C ILE A 17 3.77 -15.79 21.27
N ASN A 18 4.23 -14.60 21.67
CA ASN A 18 4.82 -13.66 20.73
C ASN A 18 6.07 -14.19 20.03
N ARG A 19 6.95 -14.92 20.75
CA ARG A 19 8.15 -15.52 20.17
C ARG A 19 7.81 -16.62 19.15
N SER A 20 6.91 -17.54 19.48
CA SER A 20 6.51 -18.61 18.56
C SER A 20 5.85 -18.08 17.28
N HIS A 21 5.05 -17.02 17.38
CA HIS A 21 4.46 -16.35 16.23
C HIS A 21 5.50 -15.60 15.40
N HIS A 22 6.46 -14.96 16.05
CA HIS A 22 7.57 -14.28 15.38
C HIS A 22 8.41 -15.25 14.55
N GLU A 23 8.70 -16.44 15.07
CA GLU A 23 9.42 -17.51 14.35
C GLU A 23 8.66 -17.96 13.09
N LYS A 24 7.36 -18.20 13.21
CA LYS A 24 6.49 -18.54 12.06
C LYS A 24 6.45 -17.47 10.98
N GLN A 25 6.75 -16.21 11.32
CA GLN A 25 6.73 -15.07 10.41
C GLN A 25 8.12 -14.67 9.91
N MET A 26 9.19 -15.36 10.31
CA MET A 26 10.56 -15.02 9.89
C MET A 26 10.75 -15.06 8.37
N TRP A 27 10.01 -15.93 7.66
CA TRP A 27 10.10 -16.04 6.21
C TRP A 27 9.73 -14.75 5.49
N THR A 28 8.85 -13.90 6.05
CA THR A 28 8.49 -12.62 5.41
C THR A 28 9.67 -11.66 5.37
N ARG A 29 10.59 -11.77 6.34
CA ARG A 29 11.81 -10.97 6.41
C ARG A 29 12.84 -11.43 5.40
N PHE A 30 12.96 -12.75 5.21
CA PHE A 30 13.73 -13.29 4.10
C PHE A 30 13.14 -12.85 2.76
N GLY A 31 11.81 -12.81 2.64
CA GLY A 31 11.12 -12.21 1.50
C GLY A 31 11.56 -10.78 1.23
N MET A 32 11.61 -9.91 2.25
CA MET A 32 12.12 -8.55 2.10
C MET A 32 13.58 -8.49 1.63
N VAL A 33 14.44 -9.35 2.16
CA VAL A 33 15.86 -9.42 1.75
C VAL A 33 15.96 -9.83 0.28
N VAL A 34 15.18 -10.83 -0.15
CA VAL A 34 15.14 -11.28 -1.55
C VAL A 34 14.62 -10.17 -2.47
N LEU A 35 13.57 -9.46 -2.08
CA LEU A 35 13.08 -8.29 -2.83
C LEU A 35 14.14 -7.19 -2.93
N GLY A 36 14.91 -6.96 -1.86
CA GLY A 36 15.99 -5.98 -1.87
C GLY A 36 17.16 -6.39 -2.76
N LEU A 37 17.54 -7.67 -2.76
CA LEU A 37 18.53 -8.22 -3.69
C LEU A 37 18.07 -8.13 -5.15
N TRP A 38 16.79 -8.39 -5.40
CA TRP A 38 16.18 -8.20 -6.70
C TRP A 38 16.32 -6.74 -7.16
N LEU A 39 15.94 -5.76 -6.33
CA LEU A 39 16.08 -4.34 -6.68
C LEU A 39 17.52 -3.89 -6.90
N LEU A 40 18.49 -4.45 -6.20
CA LEU A 40 19.90 -4.16 -6.46
C LEU A 40 20.34 -4.62 -7.86
N ALA A 41 19.80 -5.75 -8.32
CA ALA A 41 20.10 -6.31 -9.64
C ALA A 41 19.24 -5.74 -10.77
N SER A 42 18.04 -5.23 -10.48
CA SER A 42 17.05 -4.80 -11.48
C SER A 42 17.60 -3.75 -12.47
N PRO A 43 18.28 -2.66 -12.04
CA PRO A 43 18.71 -1.63 -12.98
C PRO A 43 19.70 -2.14 -14.04
N GLU A 44 20.60 -3.05 -13.66
CA GLU A 44 21.57 -3.66 -14.58
C GLU A 44 20.92 -4.74 -15.44
N THR A 45 20.02 -5.53 -14.85
CA THR A 45 19.33 -6.63 -15.54
C THR A 45 18.39 -6.10 -16.63
N PHE A 46 17.69 -5.01 -16.36
CA PHE A 46 16.74 -4.39 -17.29
C PHE A 46 17.33 -3.23 -18.09
N GLY A 47 18.59 -2.88 -17.85
CA GLY A 47 19.29 -1.82 -18.58
C GLY A 47 18.64 -0.44 -18.41
N TYR A 48 18.32 -0.05 -17.18
CA TYR A 48 17.71 1.25 -16.89
C TYR A 48 18.58 2.36 -17.44
N VAL A 49 18.04 3.26 -18.25
CA VAL A 49 18.72 4.46 -18.75
C VAL A 49 18.44 5.64 -17.82
N HIS A 50 17.32 5.62 -17.11
CA HIS A 50 16.93 6.70 -16.19
C HIS A 50 17.68 6.67 -14.86
N GLU A 51 18.74 7.49 -14.75
CA GLU A 51 19.62 7.58 -13.56
C GLU A 51 18.89 7.79 -12.22
N PRO A 52 17.90 8.70 -12.08
CA PRO A 52 17.22 8.88 -10.79
C PRO A 52 16.52 7.61 -10.29
N SER A 53 15.88 6.87 -11.20
CA SER A 53 15.19 5.63 -10.89
C SER A 53 16.18 4.51 -10.54
N ARG A 54 17.31 4.43 -11.24
CA ARG A 54 18.40 3.49 -10.92
C ARG A 54 18.90 3.69 -9.48
N TRP A 55 19.20 4.93 -9.08
CA TRP A 55 19.65 5.22 -7.72
C TRP A 55 18.58 4.92 -6.67
N SER A 56 17.32 5.23 -6.98
CA SER A 56 16.19 4.91 -6.11
C SER A 56 16.10 3.41 -5.83
N ASP A 57 16.20 2.57 -6.87
CA ASP A 57 16.12 1.11 -6.74
C ASP A 57 17.28 0.55 -5.93
N TRP A 58 18.49 1.05 -6.14
CA TRP A 58 19.64 0.61 -5.34
C TRP A 58 19.50 0.96 -3.87
N ILE A 59 19.10 2.20 -3.57
CA ILE A 59 18.92 2.66 -2.18
C ILE A 59 17.76 1.89 -1.53
N ALA A 60 16.62 1.76 -2.21
CA ALA A 60 15.47 1.02 -1.72
C ALA A 60 15.81 -0.47 -1.51
N GLY A 61 16.56 -1.08 -2.42
CA GLY A 61 17.04 -2.46 -2.29
C GLY A 61 17.93 -2.67 -1.07
N GLY A 62 18.92 -1.78 -0.88
CA GLY A 62 19.77 -1.78 0.31
C GLY A 62 18.98 -1.60 1.61
N LEU A 63 18.01 -0.68 1.63
CA LEU A 63 17.14 -0.45 2.78
C LEU A 63 16.23 -1.65 3.09
N LEU A 64 15.66 -2.33 2.07
CA LEU A 64 14.87 -3.54 2.28
C LEU A 64 15.70 -4.66 2.89
N ILE A 65 16.94 -4.85 2.42
CA ILE A 65 17.87 -5.82 3.02
C ILE A 65 18.17 -5.43 4.47
N PHE A 66 18.52 -4.17 4.71
CA PHE A 66 18.83 -3.66 6.04
C PHE A 66 17.66 -3.88 7.03
N PHE A 67 16.46 -3.40 6.70
CA PHE A 67 15.28 -3.58 7.56
C PHE A 67 14.85 -5.05 7.67
N GLY A 68 14.98 -5.83 6.61
CA GLY A 68 14.70 -7.27 6.59
C GLY A 68 15.57 -8.02 7.60
N LEU A 69 16.90 -7.81 7.56
CA LEU A 69 17.85 -8.46 8.46
C LEU A 69 17.69 -7.96 9.91
N PHE A 70 17.59 -6.64 10.12
CA PHE A 70 17.47 -6.07 11.48
C PHE A 70 16.16 -6.47 12.17
N SER A 71 15.07 -6.59 11.42
CA SER A 71 13.78 -7.00 11.98
C SER A 71 13.73 -8.49 12.39
N MET A 72 14.75 -9.30 12.06
CA MET A 72 14.80 -10.72 12.44
C MET A 72 14.84 -10.94 13.95
N SER A 73 15.44 -10.01 14.69
CA SER A 73 15.45 -10.08 16.14
C SER A 73 14.10 -9.64 16.72
N TYR A 74 13.59 -10.41 17.68
CA TYR A 74 12.33 -10.11 18.38
C TYR A 74 12.30 -8.70 18.98
N ARG A 75 13.46 -8.22 19.48
CA ARG A 75 13.58 -6.89 20.10
C ARG A 75 13.44 -5.74 19.11
N TYR A 76 13.69 -5.98 17.83
CA TYR A 76 13.75 -4.98 16.77
C TYR A 76 12.60 -5.12 15.77
N ARG A 77 11.48 -5.74 16.17
CA ARG A 77 10.30 -5.93 15.30
C ARG A 77 9.74 -4.62 14.74
N TRP A 78 9.94 -3.49 15.42
CA TRP A 78 9.45 -2.18 14.96
C TRP A 78 10.09 -1.72 13.64
N TRP A 79 11.28 -2.23 13.28
CA TRP A 79 11.96 -1.88 12.03
C TRP A 79 11.22 -2.34 10.77
N ILE A 80 10.20 -3.20 10.91
CA ILE A 80 9.31 -3.59 9.81
C ILE A 80 8.57 -2.40 9.18
N TRP A 81 8.32 -1.34 9.96
CA TRP A 81 7.72 -0.11 9.46
C TRP A 81 8.65 0.64 8.49
N GLY A 82 9.97 0.52 8.65
CA GLY A 82 10.94 1.02 7.69
C GLY A 82 10.78 0.34 6.33
N GLY A 83 10.62 -0.99 6.31
CA GLY A 83 10.32 -1.73 5.09
C GLY A 83 8.99 -1.33 4.45
N CYS A 84 7.95 -1.08 5.26
CA CYS A 84 6.68 -0.57 4.76
C CYS A 84 6.83 0.81 4.11
N ALA A 85 7.62 1.72 4.71
CA ALA A 85 7.90 3.03 4.15
C ALA A 85 8.65 2.93 2.83
N VAL A 86 9.63 2.01 2.71
CA VAL A 86 10.31 1.73 1.44
C VAL A 86 9.33 1.18 0.40
N GLY A 87 8.40 0.30 0.79
CA GLY A 87 7.37 -0.19 -0.13
C GLY A 87 6.42 0.90 -0.63
N ILE A 88 6.06 1.87 0.22
CA ILE A 88 5.28 3.06 -0.19
C ILE A 88 6.13 3.95 -1.11
N TRP A 89 7.41 4.13 -0.80
CA TRP A 89 8.34 4.87 -1.65
C TRP A 89 8.44 4.25 -3.04
N LEU A 90 8.59 2.93 -3.16
CA LEU A 90 8.67 2.24 -4.45
C LEU A 90 7.39 2.39 -5.29
N GLN A 91 6.22 2.52 -4.66
CA GLN A 91 4.98 2.83 -5.38
C GLN A 91 4.94 4.27 -5.91
N PHE A 92 5.62 5.19 -5.22
CA PHE A 92 5.64 6.61 -5.53
C PHE A 92 6.81 7.01 -6.45
N ALA A 93 7.98 6.42 -6.29
CA ALA A 93 9.22 6.76 -6.97
C ALA A 93 9.09 6.87 -8.50
N PRO A 94 8.52 5.89 -9.23
CA PRO A 94 8.38 6.01 -10.68
C PRO A 94 7.44 7.15 -11.09
N LEU A 95 6.50 7.54 -10.23
CA LEU A 95 5.60 8.68 -10.45
C LEU A 95 6.32 10.00 -10.19
N GLY A 96 7.00 10.11 -9.04
CA GLY A 96 7.72 11.32 -8.63
C GLY A 96 8.89 11.66 -9.56
N PHE A 97 9.56 10.63 -10.10
CA PHE A 97 10.64 10.80 -11.06
C PHE A 97 10.19 10.85 -12.52
N TRP A 98 8.89 10.70 -12.81
CA TRP A 98 8.38 10.57 -14.18
C TRP A 98 9.19 9.54 -14.98
N ALA A 99 9.25 8.31 -14.46
CA ALA A 99 10.02 7.23 -15.05
C ALA A 99 9.68 7.07 -16.53
N LYS A 100 10.70 7.04 -17.39
CA LYS A 100 10.51 7.00 -18.85
C LYS A 100 10.32 5.59 -19.37
N GLU A 101 10.83 4.59 -18.66
CA GLU A 101 10.70 3.20 -19.03
C GLU A 101 9.55 2.51 -18.28
N PRO A 102 8.66 1.78 -18.98
CA PRO A 102 7.54 1.08 -18.37
C PRO A 102 7.99 -0.05 -17.42
N VAL A 103 9.18 -0.62 -17.66
CA VAL A 103 9.75 -1.67 -16.82
C VAL A 103 9.99 -1.18 -15.39
N ILE A 104 10.44 0.08 -15.22
CA ILE A 104 10.68 0.70 -13.92
C ILE A 104 9.35 0.82 -13.18
N TYR A 105 8.35 1.42 -13.84
CA TYR A 105 7.02 1.58 -13.23
C TYR A 105 6.42 0.23 -12.82
N VAL A 106 6.55 -0.81 -13.65
CA VAL A 106 6.00 -2.13 -13.34
C VAL A 106 6.76 -2.82 -12.21
N ASN A 107 8.09 -2.80 -12.27
CA ASN A 107 8.96 -3.43 -11.28
C ASN A 107 8.76 -2.79 -9.91
N ASP A 108 8.89 -1.47 -9.81
CA ASP A 108 8.90 -0.77 -8.53
C ASP A 108 7.54 -0.88 -7.84
N THR A 109 6.45 -0.71 -8.58
CA THR A 109 5.09 -0.86 -8.02
C THR A 109 4.81 -2.29 -7.56
N LEU A 110 5.26 -3.30 -8.30
CA LEU A 110 5.12 -4.71 -7.91
C LEU A 110 5.91 -5.01 -6.63
N ILE A 111 7.19 -4.64 -6.60
CA ILE A 111 8.05 -4.86 -5.43
C ILE A 111 7.55 -4.06 -4.23
N GLY A 112 7.03 -2.84 -4.45
CA GLY A 112 6.39 -2.02 -3.42
C GLY A 112 5.18 -2.69 -2.78
N VAL A 113 4.25 -3.23 -3.58
CA VAL A 113 3.10 -4.01 -3.07
C VAL A 113 3.56 -5.22 -2.27
N LEU A 114 4.54 -5.98 -2.78
CA LEU A 114 5.06 -7.17 -2.11
C LEU A 114 5.76 -6.81 -0.79
N ALA A 115 6.55 -5.74 -0.76
CA ALA A 115 7.23 -5.25 0.43
C ALA A 115 6.23 -4.83 1.51
N ILE A 116 5.20 -4.05 1.16
CA ILE A 116 4.12 -3.69 2.10
C ILE A 116 3.38 -4.96 2.55
N GLY A 117 3.13 -5.89 1.64
CA GLY A 117 2.53 -7.19 1.92
C GLY A 117 3.29 -7.97 3.00
N PHE A 118 4.60 -8.14 2.83
CA PHE A 118 5.46 -8.83 3.79
C PHE A 118 5.64 -8.08 5.11
N CYS A 119 5.58 -6.74 5.09
CA CYS A 119 5.73 -5.92 6.28
C CYS A 119 4.46 -5.85 7.14
N VAL A 120 3.30 -5.71 6.51
CA VAL A 120 2.04 -5.36 7.19
C VAL A 120 0.97 -6.42 6.99
N LEU A 121 0.74 -6.88 5.77
CA LEU A 121 -0.40 -7.75 5.47
C LEU A 121 -0.21 -9.16 6.07
N VAL A 122 0.90 -9.80 5.73
CA VAL A 122 1.22 -11.18 6.12
C VAL A 122 1.48 -11.35 7.63
N PRO A 123 2.21 -10.46 8.32
CA PRO A 123 2.43 -10.61 9.76
C PRO A 123 1.13 -10.43 10.54
N PHE A 124 0.50 -11.53 10.94
CA PHE A 124 -0.73 -11.52 11.72
C PHE A 124 -0.46 -11.39 13.22
N ARG A 125 -1.37 -10.72 13.92
CA ARG A 125 -1.40 -10.72 15.38
C ARG A 125 -1.80 -12.12 15.87
N PRO A 126 -1.23 -12.62 16.97
CA PRO A 126 -1.70 -13.83 17.62
C PRO A 126 -3.20 -13.70 17.97
N ARG A 127 -4.01 -14.70 17.60
CA ARG A 127 -5.47 -14.69 17.82
C ARG A 127 -5.82 -14.72 19.30
N GLU A 128 -4.91 -15.24 20.11
CA GLU A 128 -4.93 -15.28 21.58
C GLU A 128 -5.03 -13.88 22.18
N PHE A 129 -4.64 -12.84 21.43
CA PHE A 129 -4.72 -11.44 21.83
C PHE A 129 -5.90 -10.69 21.20
N ASP A 130 -6.75 -11.35 20.40
CA ASP A 130 -7.91 -10.73 19.76
C ASP A 130 -9.13 -10.77 20.68
N LEU A 131 -9.06 -9.99 21.75
CA LEU A 131 -10.12 -9.86 22.75
C LEU A 131 -11.08 -8.72 22.43
N GLY A 132 -12.25 -8.79 23.04
CA GLY A 132 -13.28 -7.76 22.98
C GLY A 132 -14.40 -8.06 22.00
N PRO A 133 -15.43 -7.20 21.99
CA PRO A 133 -16.61 -7.39 21.16
C PRO A 133 -16.26 -7.26 19.68
N GLU A 134 -16.93 -8.03 18.83
CA GLU A 134 -16.82 -7.84 17.38
C GLU A 134 -17.59 -6.59 16.93
N ILE A 135 -18.72 -6.30 17.57
CA ILE A 135 -19.59 -5.16 17.23
C ILE A 135 -19.22 -3.97 18.13
N PRO A 136 -18.94 -2.78 17.57
CA PRO A 136 -18.71 -1.58 18.36
C PRO A 136 -19.93 -1.20 19.23
N PRO A 137 -19.72 -0.66 20.45
CA PRO A 137 -20.82 -0.20 21.29
C PRO A 137 -21.70 0.82 20.56
N GLY A 138 -23.03 0.60 20.59
CA GLY A 138 -24.01 1.48 19.94
C GLY A 138 -24.28 1.18 18.46
N TRP A 139 -23.64 0.16 17.87
CA TRP A 139 -23.88 -0.24 16.48
C TRP A 139 -24.70 -1.53 16.41
N SER A 140 -25.59 -1.63 15.43
CA SER A 140 -26.35 -2.86 15.13
C SER A 140 -25.58 -3.85 14.24
N TYR A 141 -24.46 -3.42 13.66
CA TYR A 141 -23.62 -4.21 12.76
C TYR A 141 -22.14 -3.90 12.98
N ASN A 142 -21.23 -4.69 12.38
CA ASN A 142 -19.79 -4.48 12.46
C ASN A 142 -19.21 -3.86 11.16
N PRO A 143 -18.80 -2.57 11.18
CA PRO A 143 -18.11 -1.89 10.07
C PRO A 143 -16.83 -2.57 9.58
N SER A 144 -16.14 -3.27 10.48
CA SER A 144 -14.90 -4.00 10.19
C SER A 144 -15.14 -5.45 9.76
N SER A 145 -16.39 -5.90 9.64
CA SER A 145 -16.68 -7.24 9.15
C SER A 145 -16.15 -7.46 7.73
N TRP A 146 -15.80 -8.71 7.41
CA TRP A 146 -15.31 -9.05 6.07
C TRP A 146 -16.38 -8.82 4.99
N LEU A 147 -17.65 -9.03 5.30
CA LEU A 147 -18.75 -8.78 4.36
C LEU A 147 -18.81 -7.31 3.91
N GLN A 148 -18.41 -6.37 4.76
CA GLN A 148 -18.36 -4.96 4.41
C GLN A 148 -17.04 -4.55 3.74
N ARG A 149 -15.93 -5.21 4.09
CA ARG A 149 -14.61 -4.89 3.54
C ARG A 149 -14.34 -5.53 2.18
N ILE A 150 -14.89 -6.71 1.90
CA ILE A 150 -14.68 -7.40 0.61
C ILE A 150 -15.09 -6.51 -0.57
N PRO A 151 -16.29 -5.89 -0.59
CA PRO A 151 -16.67 -4.99 -1.67
C PRO A 151 -15.71 -3.81 -1.83
N VAL A 152 -15.29 -3.20 -0.72
CA VAL A 152 -14.33 -2.07 -0.73
C VAL A 152 -12.99 -2.49 -1.33
N VAL A 153 -12.42 -3.62 -0.88
CA VAL A 153 -11.16 -4.15 -1.42
C VAL A 153 -11.30 -4.55 -2.89
N PHE A 154 -12.43 -5.16 -3.26
CA PHE A 154 -12.70 -5.56 -4.64
C PHE A 154 -12.75 -4.36 -5.58
N PHE A 155 -13.50 -3.31 -5.22
CA PHE A 155 -13.55 -2.08 -6.02
C PHE A 155 -12.21 -1.36 -6.02
N ALA A 156 -11.46 -1.34 -4.91
CA ALA A 156 -10.11 -0.79 -4.90
C ALA A 156 -9.19 -1.51 -5.91
N VAL A 157 -9.27 -2.83 -6.01
CA VAL A 157 -8.48 -3.60 -7.00
C VAL A 157 -8.90 -3.29 -8.44
N ILE A 158 -10.20 -3.17 -8.72
CA ILE A 158 -10.68 -2.77 -10.05
C ILE A 158 -10.19 -1.37 -10.40
N SER A 159 -10.38 -0.42 -9.49
CA SER A 159 -9.93 0.96 -9.67
C SER A 159 -8.42 1.06 -9.81
N TRP A 160 -7.65 0.20 -9.14
CA TRP A 160 -6.21 0.08 -9.32
C TRP A 160 -5.82 -0.29 -10.75
N PHE A 161 -6.48 -1.28 -11.37
CA PHE A 161 -6.21 -1.64 -12.76
C PHE A 161 -6.49 -0.48 -13.72
N ILE A 162 -7.61 0.21 -13.53
CA ILE A 162 -8.01 1.35 -14.35
C ILE A 162 -7.00 2.50 -14.17
N ALA A 163 -6.68 2.85 -12.92
CA ALA A 163 -5.76 3.92 -12.59
C ALA A 163 -4.35 3.67 -13.14
N ARG A 164 -3.86 2.43 -13.06
CA ARG A 164 -2.56 2.03 -13.60
C ARG A 164 -2.51 2.12 -15.12
N TYR A 165 -3.59 1.75 -15.80
CA TYR A 165 -3.70 1.91 -17.25
C TYR A 165 -3.65 3.38 -17.66
N LEU A 166 -4.42 4.24 -16.99
CA LEU A 166 -4.40 5.70 -17.23
C LEU A 166 -3.04 6.33 -16.88
N ALA A 167 -2.39 5.88 -15.79
CA ALA A 167 -1.05 6.33 -15.42
C ALA A 167 -0.02 5.98 -16.50
N SER A 168 -0.16 4.82 -17.16
CA SER A 168 0.71 4.41 -18.26
C SER A 168 0.61 5.36 -19.46
N TYR A 169 -0.58 5.91 -19.72
CA TYR A 169 -0.75 6.97 -20.73
C TYR A 169 -0.11 8.28 -20.30
N GLN A 170 -0.31 8.70 -19.05
CA GLN A 170 0.26 9.95 -18.52
C GLN A 170 1.80 9.93 -18.47
N LEU A 171 2.38 8.76 -18.21
CA LEU A 171 3.83 8.53 -18.26
C LEU A 171 4.35 8.29 -19.69
N HIS A 172 3.48 8.37 -20.70
CA HIS A 172 3.80 8.22 -22.13
C HIS A 172 4.31 6.83 -22.53
N TYR A 173 3.94 5.78 -21.79
CA TYR A 173 4.26 4.38 -22.18
C TYR A 173 3.34 3.86 -23.27
N ILE A 174 2.13 4.39 -23.33
CA ILE A 174 1.12 4.09 -24.35
C ILE A 174 0.64 5.40 -24.98
N HIS A 175 0.29 5.35 -26.26
CA HIS A 175 -0.08 6.54 -27.05
C HIS A 175 -1.59 6.77 -27.16
N GLU A 176 -2.40 5.79 -26.78
CA GLU A 176 -3.86 5.86 -26.92
C GLU A 176 -4.54 5.33 -25.65
N VAL A 177 -5.63 5.98 -25.27
CA VAL A 177 -6.54 5.54 -24.20
C VAL A 177 -7.86 5.12 -24.81
N LEU A 178 -8.45 4.05 -24.27
CA LEU A 178 -9.80 3.66 -24.61
C LEU A 178 -10.81 4.76 -24.22
N GLY A 179 -11.43 5.39 -25.22
CA GLY A 179 -12.48 6.39 -25.06
C GLY A 179 -12.01 7.83 -25.31
N SER A 180 -12.60 8.48 -26.31
CA SER A 180 -12.23 9.85 -26.74
C SER A 180 -12.51 10.94 -25.70
N GLY A 181 -13.39 10.68 -24.73
CA GLY A 181 -13.63 11.55 -23.57
C GLY A 181 -12.50 11.47 -22.54
N ALA A 182 -12.02 10.27 -22.24
CA ALA A 182 -10.93 10.04 -21.30
C ALA A 182 -9.64 10.74 -21.75
N GLU A 183 -9.30 10.66 -23.04
CA GLU A 183 -8.14 11.35 -23.63
C GLU A 183 -8.21 12.88 -23.45
N LYS A 184 -9.39 13.48 -23.63
CA LYS A 184 -9.59 14.93 -23.44
C LYS A 184 -9.49 15.35 -21.96
N VAL A 185 -9.99 14.53 -21.04
CA VAL A 185 -9.94 14.82 -19.59
C VAL A 185 -8.50 14.74 -19.07
N ILE A 186 -7.77 13.69 -19.43
CA ILE A 186 -6.39 13.45 -18.96
C ILE A 186 -5.34 14.34 -19.63
N THR A 187 -5.63 14.97 -20.78
CA THR A 187 -4.74 15.94 -21.44
C THR A 187 -5.05 17.40 -21.09
N SER A 188 -6.08 17.63 -20.27
CA SER A 188 -6.53 18.96 -19.86
C SER A 188 -5.51 19.70 -18.99
N MET A 189 -5.62 21.04 -18.93
CA MET A 189 -4.76 21.88 -18.08
C MET A 189 -4.83 21.49 -16.59
N ILE A 190 -5.95 20.94 -16.12
CA ILE A 190 -6.10 20.50 -14.73
C ILE A 190 -5.19 19.30 -14.43
N SER A 191 -5.09 18.34 -15.37
CA SER A 191 -4.21 17.17 -15.23
C SER A 191 -2.73 17.54 -15.41
N LYS A 192 -2.39 18.45 -16.33
CA LYS A 192 -0.99 18.90 -16.57
C LYS A 192 -0.39 19.79 -15.47
N ASN A 193 -1.23 20.43 -14.64
CA ASN A 193 -0.76 21.30 -13.56
C ASN A 193 -0.29 20.52 -12.32
N PHE A 194 -0.52 19.21 -12.26
CA PHE A 194 -0.06 18.40 -11.15
C PHE A 194 1.38 17.91 -11.39
N PRO A 195 2.29 18.07 -10.40
CA PRO A 195 3.71 17.70 -10.57
C PRO A 195 3.94 16.19 -10.73
N VAL A 196 2.90 15.37 -10.51
CA VAL A 196 2.93 13.91 -10.56
C VAL A 196 1.65 13.45 -11.26
N SER A 197 1.72 12.34 -12.01
CA SER A 197 0.54 11.69 -12.61
C SER A 197 -0.57 11.49 -11.58
N ASP A 198 -1.72 12.14 -11.79
CA ASP A 198 -2.89 12.03 -10.90
C ASP A 198 -3.50 10.63 -10.94
N ALA A 199 -3.53 9.99 -12.13
CA ALA A 199 -3.92 8.59 -12.24
C ALA A 199 -2.94 7.65 -11.51
N GLY A 200 -1.64 7.95 -11.57
CA GLY A 200 -0.61 7.22 -10.82
C GLY A 200 -0.78 7.34 -9.31
N MET A 201 -1.05 8.56 -8.81
CA MET A 201 -1.38 8.78 -7.40
C MET A 201 -2.64 8.03 -6.98
N GLY A 202 -3.64 7.94 -7.87
CA GLY A 202 -4.80 7.08 -7.71
C GLY A 202 -4.42 5.60 -7.57
N ALA A 203 -3.53 5.09 -8.43
CA ALA A 203 -3.04 3.71 -8.34
C ALA A 203 -2.30 3.44 -7.03
N LEU A 204 -1.48 4.38 -6.55
CA LEU A 204 -0.84 4.27 -5.23
C LEU A 204 -1.89 4.20 -4.12
N ALA A 205 -2.87 5.10 -4.14
CA ALA A 205 -3.95 5.13 -3.17
C ALA A 205 -4.76 3.82 -3.13
N TYR A 206 -5.20 3.33 -4.28
CA TYR A 206 -5.95 2.07 -4.38
C TYR A 206 -5.12 0.86 -3.93
N SER A 207 -3.81 0.88 -4.16
CA SER A 207 -2.91 -0.16 -3.62
C SER A 207 -2.93 -0.17 -2.09
N LEU A 208 -2.80 1.00 -1.48
CA LEU A 208 -2.83 1.13 -0.01
C LEU A 208 -4.20 0.80 0.55
N GLU A 209 -5.27 1.25 -0.11
CA GLU A 209 -6.66 0.94 0.28
C GLU A 209 -6.91 -0.58 0.26
N ALA A 210 -6.52 -1.27 -0.80
CA ALA A 210 -6.68 -2.72 -0.92
C ALA A 210 -5.88 -3.46 0.17
N LEU A 211 -4.61 -3.10 0.37
CA LEU A 211 -3.73 -3.74 1.37
C LEU A 211 -4.20 -3.50 2.81
N MET A 212 -4.59 -2.27 3.14
CA MET A 212 -5.11 -1.92 4.47
C MET A 212 -6.51 -2.47 4.71
N GLY A 213 -7.35 -2.52 3.68
CA GLY A 213 -8.68 -3.13 3.73
C GLY A 213 -8.61 -4.63 4.02
N ALA A 214 -7.67 -5.33 3.38
CA ALA A 214 -7.40 -6.75 3.60
C ALA A 214 -6.75 -7.05 4.97
N LYS A 215 -6.18 -6.05 5.65
CA LYS A 215 -5.51 -6.27 6.93
C LYS A 215 -6.48 -6.46 8.10
N GLY A 216 -6.31 -7.57 8.82
CA GLY A 216 -6.92 -7.83 10.13
C GLY A 216 -8.31 -8.46 10.06
N GLY A 217 -8.82 -8.91 11.22
CA GLY A 217 -10.14 -9.53 11.36
C GLY A 217 -11.27 -8.55 11.70
N PRO A 218 -12.49 -9.06 11.95
CA PRO A 218 -13.64 -8.24 12.34
C PRO A 218 -13.43 -7.40 13.61
N ARG A 219 -12.54 -7.85 14.52
CA ARG A 219 -12.17 -7.14 15.76
C ARG A 219 -11.09 -6.05 15.57
N ARG A 220 -10.61 -5.80 14.33
CA ARG A 220 -9.49 -4.87 14.11
C ARG A 220 -9.75 -3.44 14.59
N TRP A 221 -11.02 -3.00 14.63
CA TRP A 221 -11.38 -1.70 15.17
C TRP A 221 -11.03 -1.58 16.66
N HIS A 222 -11.10 -2.69 17.39
CA HIS A 222 -10.77 -2.78 18.81
C HIS A 222 -9.29 -3.12 19.03
N THR A 223 -8.75 -4.08 18.25
CA THR A 223 -7.38 -4.59 18.47
C THR A 223 -6.30 -3.75 17.80
N MET A 224 -6.63 -3.07 16.70
CA MET A 224 -5.73 -2.25 15.88
C MET A 224 -6.42 -0.96 15.38
N PRO A 225 -7.02 -0.13 16.28
CA PRO A 225 -7.75 1.08 15.89
C PRO A 225 -6.95 2.02 15.00
N TRP A 226 -5.63 2.10 15.19
CA TRP A 226 -4.75 2.92 14.37
C TRP A 226 -4.80 2.57 12.87
N ILE A 227 -4.87 1.29 12.49
CA ILE A 227 -4.99 0.90 11.07
C ILE A 227 -6.33 1.38 10.50
N VAL A 228 -7.40 1.30 11.28
CA VAL A 228 -8.73 1.76 10.86
C VAL A 228 -8.77 3.29 10.72
N LEU A 229 -8.13 4.00 11.65
CA LEU A 229 -8.00 5.46 11.59
C LEU A 229 -7.18 5.89 10.38
N THR A 230 -6.00 5.29 10.15
CA THR A 230 -5.18 5.58 8.98
C THR A 230 -5.91 5.27 7.68
N PHE A 231 -6.70 4.19 7.64
CA PHE A 231 -7.54 3.86 6.49
C PHE A 231 -8.56 4.98 6.22
N GLY A 232 -9.25 5.46 7.26
CA GLY A 232 -10.18 6.59 7.14
C GLY A 232 -9.50 7.89 6.68
N VAL A 233 -8.34 8.21 7.26
CA VAL A 233 -7.54 9.40 6.88
C VAL A 233 -7.05 9.32 5.43
N LEU A 234 -6.78 8.12 4.92
CA LEU A 234 -6.40 7.92 3.52
C LEU A 234 -7.62 8.06 2.60
N VAL A 235 -8.72 7.37 2.89
CA VAL A 235 -9.87 7.26 1.98
C VAL A 235 -10.73 8.53 1.94
N VAL A 236 -10.97 9.20 3.07
CA VAL A 236 -11.89 10.35 3.13
C VAL A 236 -11.44 11.52 2.24
N PRO A 237 -10.19 12.01 2.31
CA PRO A 237 -9.73 13.10 1.44
C PRO A 237 -9.73 12.69 -0.03
N LEU A 238 -9.34 11.47 -0.36
CA LEU A 238 -9.34 10.96 -1.73
C LEU A 238 -10.76 10.87 -2.31
N GLY A 239 -11.73 10.43 -1.50
CA GLY A 239 -13.14 10.40 -1.87
C GLY A 239 -13.67 11.81 -2.13
N LEU A 240 -13.34 12.78 -1.27
CA LEU A 240 -13.72 14.18 -1.47
C LEU A 240 -13.12 14.77 -2.75
N ILE A 241 -11.83 14.54 -3.00
CA ILE A 241 -11.15 14.99 -4.23
C ILE A 241 -11.82 14.36 -5.46
N SER A 242 -12.15 13.06 -5.41
CA SER A 242 -12.81 12.36 -6.51
C SER A 242 -14.19 12.95 -6.82
N ILE A 243 -14.98 13.25 -5.79
CA ILE A 243 -16.28 13.91 -5.96
C ILE A 243 -16.12 15.28 -6.63
N VAL A 244 -15.14 16.08 -6.18
CA VAL A 244 -14.85 17.40 -6.77
C VAL A 244 -14.43 17.24 -8.24
N LEU A 245 -13.54 16.31 -8.57
CA LEU A 245 -13.09 16.08 -9.94
C LEU A 245 -14.24 15.66 -10.87
N VAL A 246 -15.13 14.78 -10.42
CA VAL A 246 -16.32 14.38 -11.18
C VAL A 246 -17.27 15.55 -11.39
N MET A 247 -17.44 16.45 -10.41
CA MET A 247 -18.23 17.67 -10.60
C MET A 247 -17.57 18.64 -11.60
N LEU A 248 -16.24 18.70 -11.64
CA LEU A 248 -15.50 19.61 -12.53
C LEU A 248 -15.48 19.13 -13.99
N GLN A 249 -15.60 17.83 -14.26
CA GLN A 249 -15.63 17.27 -15.63
C GLN A 249 -16.67 17.97 -16.54
N PRO A 250 -17.97 18.04 -16.19
CA PRO A 250 -18.96 18.74 -17.01
C PRO A 250 -18.86 20.26 -16.93
N LEU A 251 -18.49 20.81 -15.76
CA LEU A 251 -18.51 22.25 -15.50
C LEU A 251 -17.34 23.00 -16.14
N VAL A 252 -16.16 22.38 -16.20
CA VAL A 252 -14.91 23.04 -16.61
C VAL A 252 -14.32 22.42 -17.87
N VAL A 253 -14.36 21.09 -18.00
CA VAL A 253 -13.74 20.40 -19.15
C VAL A 253 -14.72 20.27 -20.32
N GLY A 254 -16.03 20.20 -20.03
CA GLY A 254 -17.06 20.01 -21.06
C GLY A 254 -17.00 18.62 -21.71
N ALA A 255 -16.42 17.64 -21.02
CA ALA A 255 -16.28 16.26 -21.44
C ALA A 255 -16.71 15.31 -20.32
N TRP A 256 -17.07 14.08 -20.71
CA TRP A 256 -17.49 12.99 -19.83
C TRP A 256 -16.50 11.82 -19.93
#